data_AF-Q4CLP9-F1
#
_entry.id   AF-Q4CLP9-F1
#
_cell.length_a   1.000
_cell.length_b   1.000
_cell.length_c   1.000
_cell.angle_alpha   90.00
_cell.angle_beta   90.00
_cell.angle_gamma   90.00
#
_symmetry.space_group_name_H-M   'P 1'
#
loop_
_entity.id
_entity.type
_entity.pdbx_description
1 polymer ?
#
loop_
_entity_poly.entity_id
_entity_poly.type
_entity_poly.pdbx_seq_one_letter_code
_entity_poly.pdbx_strand_id
1 'polypeptide(L)'
;QDEAWRRIQELERVLQRLGTERFEEVKRRIEENDREEKRKVEYQQFLDVCGQHKKLLELSVYNCDLAMRCIGMMEELVAEGCSAIKSRHDKTNEELGDLRLQVHQEYLEAFRRLYKTLGQLVYKKEKRLEEIDRNIRTTHIQLEFAIETFDPNAKKHSDAKKELYKLRAQVEEELEMLKDKMAQALEMFGPTEDALNQAGIEFVHPAEEVEDGNLTRRSKMVEYRAHLAKQEEVKIAAEREELKRSKTLQSQQYRGKTVQQITQ
;
A
#
# COMPACT_ATOMS: atom_id res chain seq x y z
N GLN A 1 134.27 30.75 49.78
CA GLN A 1 133.86 29.43 49.26
C GLN A 1 132.59 28.94 49.97
N ASP A 2 132.55 28.97 51.30
CA ASP A 2 131.37 28.55 52.09
C ASP A 2 130.07 29.28 51.76
N GLU A 3 130.13 30.59 51.51
CA GLU A 3 128.96 31.37 51.10
C GLU A 3 128.42 30.92 49.74
N ALA A 4 129.30 30.66 48.78
CA ALA A 4 128.93 30.09 47.49
C ALA A 4 128.32 28.69 47.66
N TRP A 5 128.85 27.86 48.57
CA TRP A 5 128.29 26.53 48.85
C TRP A 5 126.91 26.60 49.50
N ARG A 6 126.69 27.47 50.50
CA ARG A 6 125.35 27.71 51.06
C ARG A 6 124.37 28.18 50.00
N ARG A 7 124.81 29.07 49.10
CA ARG A 7 123.97 29.54 48.00
C ARG A 7 123.62 28.42 47.04
N ILE A 8 124.56 27.53 46.73
CA ILE A 8 124.30 26.34 45.91
C ILE A 8 123.26 25.43 46.58
N GLN A 9 123.40 25.12 47.88
CA GLN A 9 122.44 24.28 48.61
C GLN A 9 121.05 24.93 48.72
N GLU A 10 121.00 26.25 48.90
CA GLU A 10 119.74 26.99 48.91
C GLU A 10 119.07 26.96 47.54
N LEU A 11 119.84 27.16 46.47
CA LEU A 11 119.36 27.01 45.09
C LEU A 11 118.88 25.58 44.81
N GLU A 12 119.57 24.56 45.32
CA GLU A 12 119.14 23.15 45.18
C GLU A 12 117.80 22.89 45.87
N ARG A 13 117.59 23.39 47.10
CA ARG A 13 116.30 23.29 47.80
C ARG A 13 115.19 24.06 47.10
N VAL A 14 115.51 25.22 46.54
CA VAL A 14 114.57 26.00 45.72
C VAL A 14 114.21 25.23 44.46
N LEU A 15 115.19 24.62 43.78
CA LEU A 15 114.96 23.78 42.60
C LEU A 15 114.09 22.56 42.92
N GLN A 16 114.29 21.90 44.07
CA GLN A 16 113.45 20.78 44.50
C GLN A 16 112.00 21.22 44.77
N ARG A 17 111.79 22.31 45.51
CA ARG A 17 110.45 22.86 45.78
C ARG A 17 109.73 23.27 44.50
N LEU A 18 110.42 24.02 43.64
CA LEU A 18 109.88 24.40 42.33
C LEU A 18 109.58 23.17 41.46
N GLY A 19 110.38 22.10 41.59
CA GLY A 19 110.12 20.82 40.95
C GLY A 19 108.80 20.19 41.42
N THR A 20 108.55 20.16 42.73
CA THR A 20 107.29 19.65 43.31
C THR A 20 106.10 20.53 42.95
N GLU A 21 106.20 21.85 43.12
CA GLU A 21 105.14 22.81 42.75
C GLU A 21 104.78 22.70 41.27
N ARG A 22 105.79 22.60 40.40
CA ARG A 22 105.58 22.36 38.96
C ARG A 22 104.86 21.04 38.72
N PHE A 23 105.23 19.96 39.42
CA PHE A 23 104.58 18.67 39.27
C PHE A 23 103.10 18.72 39.70
N GLU A 24 102.80 19.33 40.84
CA GLU A 24 101.44 19.52 41.34
C GLU A 24 100.59 20.38 40.41
N GLU A 25 101.15 21.48 39.90
CA GLU A 25 100.47 22.35 38.94
C GLU A 25 100.19 21.62 37.61
N VAL A 26 101.14 20.82 37.11
CA VAL A 26 100.92 19.98 35.92
C VAL A 26 99.80 18.97 36.17
N LYS A 27 99.81 18.28 37.32
CA LYS A 27 98.76 17.32 37.69
C LYS A 27 97.40 18.01 37.77
N ARG A 28 97.30 19.16 38.44
CA ARG A 28 96.07 19.96 38.53
C ARG A 28 95.56 20.36 37.16
N ARG A 29 96.43 20.83 36.26
CA ARG A 29 96.06 21.19 34.89
C ARG A 29 95.56 19.99 34.08
N ILE A 30 96.17 18.81 34.26
CA ILE A 30 95.70 17.57 33.63
C ILE A 30 94.28 17.25 34.14
N GLU A 31 94.04 17.28 35.45
CA GLU A 31 92.73 17.00 36.03
C GLU A 31 91.66 18.05 35.65
N GLU A 32 92.03 19.32 35.53
CA GLU A 32 91.15 20.37 35.00
C GLU A 32 90.83 20.13 33.52
N ASN A 33 91.83 19.78 32.71
CA ASN A 33 91.64 19.47 31.30
C ASN A 33 90.76 18.23 31.08
N ASP A 34 90.96 17.17 31.87
CA ASP A 34 90.15 15.95 31.81
C ASP A 34 88.69 16.23 32.19
N ARG A 35 88.46 17.06 33.22
CA ARG A 35 87.10 17.50 33.62
C ARG A 35 86.44 18.34 32.53
N GLU A 36 87.20 19.26 31.94
CA GLU A 36 86.72 20.12 30.86
C GLU A 36 86.37 19.29 29.61
N GLU A 37 87.21 18.33 29.25
CA GLU A 37 86.97 17.44 28.12
C GLU A 37 85.75 16.55 28.36
N LYS A 38 85.62 15.98 29.56
CA LYS A 38 84.43 15.21 29.96
C LYS A 38 83.17 16.06 29.86
N ARG A 39 83.19 17.31 30.34
CA ARG A 39 82.05 18.23 30.23
C ARG A 39 81.65 18.48 28.78
N LYS A 40 82.63 18.69 27.88
CA LYS A 40 82.36 18.89 26.45
C LYS A 40 81.70 17.66 25.82
N VAL A 41 82.19 16.46 26.13
CA VAL A 41 81.63 15.20 25.63
C VAL A 41 80.20 15.01 26.14
N GLU A 42 79.96 15.19 27.44
CA GLU A 42 78.62 15.06 28.04
C GLU A 42 77.64 16.10 27.47
N TYR A 43 78.11 17.34 27.29
CA TYR A 43 77.30 18.39 26.68
C TYR A 43 76.95 18.07 25.22
N GLN A 44 77.90 17.55 24.44
CA GLN A 44 77.63 17.12 23.07
C GLN A 44 76.61 15.99 23.02
N GLN A 45 76.75 14.98 23.88
CA GLN A 45 75.78 13.88 24.00
C GLN A 45 74.38 14.39 24.36
N PHE A 46 74.28 15.35 25.29
CA PHE A 46 73.02 15.98 25.64
C PHE A 46 72.39 16.71 24.44
N LEU A 47 73.18 17.49 23.69
CA LEU A 47 72.71 18.16 22.48
C LEU A 47 72.22 17.17 21.42
N ASP A 48 72.91 16.04 21.25
CA ASP A 48 72.50 14.99 20.31
C ASP A 48 71.16 14.38 20.72
N VAL A 49 70.97 14.08 22.01
CA VAL A 49 69.70 13.57 22.56
C VAL A 49 68.58 14.60 22.39
N CYS A 50 68.81 15.87 22.71
CA CYS A 50 67.84 16.94 22.49
C CYS A 50 67.49 17.08 21.00
N GLY A 51 68.48 16.98 20.11
CA GLY A 51 68.27 17.02 18.66
C GLY A 51 67.43 15.84 18.16
N GLN A 52 67.66 14.63 18.68
CA GLN A 52 66.83 13.46 18.37
C GLN A 52 65.40 13.62 18.90
N HIS A 53 65.25 14.07 20.15
CA HIS A 53 63.94 14.29 20.75
C HIS A 53 63.12 15.34 20.00
N LYS A 54 63.75 16.44 19.58
CA LYS A 54 63.12 17.46 18.74
C LYS A 54 62.57 16.87 17.44
N LYS A 55 63.36 16.05 16.73
CA LYS A 55 62.91 15.38 15.49
C LYS A 55 61.71 14.46 15.72
N LEU A 56 61.70 13.74 16.84
CA LEU A 56 60.57 12.88 17.20
C LEU A 56 59.30 13.70 17.47
N LEU A 57 59.42 14.83 18.19
CA LEU A 57 58.29 15.74 18.42
C LEU A 57 57.76 16.33 17.11
N GLU A 58 58.63 16.76 16.20
CA GLU A 58 58.24 17.26 14.88
C GLU A 58 57.47 16.20 14.07
N LEU A 59 57.93 14.94 14.10
CA LEU A 59 57.21 13.82 13.50
C LEU A 59 55.86 13.55 14.16
N SER A 60 55.78 13.64 15.49
CA SER A 60 54.52 13.49 16.23
C SER A 60 53.51 14.56 15.84
N VAL A 61 53.93 15.83 15.77
CA VAL A 61 53.08 16.95 15.33
C VAL A 61 52.58 16.71 13.90
N TYR A 62 53.49 16.36 12.98
CA TYR A 62 53.13 16.05 11.60
C TYR A 62 52.11 14.91 11.48
N ASN A 63 52.28 13.84 12.26
CA ASN A 63 51.34 12.72 12.30
C ASN A 63 49.98 13.13 12.87
N CYS A 64 49.93 13.99 13.89
CA CYS A 64 48.69 14.56 14.41
C CYS A 64 47.97 15.41 13.35
N ASP A 65 48.69 16.25 12.60
CA ASP A 65 48.11 17.07 11.52
C ASP A 65 47.56 16.20 10.38
N LEU A 66 48.23 15.10 10.06
CA LEU A 66 47.71 14.10 9.11
C LEU A 66 46.44 13.43 9.66
N ALA A 67 46.44 13.01 10.93
CA ALA A 67 45.29 12.38 11.54
C ALA A 67 44.06 13.30 11.54
N MET A 68 44.24 14.58 11.86
CA MET A 68 43.17 15.58 11.82
C MET A 68 42.58 15.74 10.41
N ARG A 69 43.42 15.77 9.37
CA ARG A 69 42.96 15.81 7.98
C ARG A 69 42.19 14.56 7.59
N CYS A 70 42.70 13.38 7.95
CA CYS A 70 42.01 12.10 7.70
C CYS A 70 40.66 12.03 8.41
N ILE A 71 40.56 12.54 9.65
CA ILE A 71 39.30 12.62 10.39
C ILE A 71 38.30 13.51 9.65
N GLY A 72 38.70 14.72 9.23
CA GLY A 72 37.80 15.61 8.48
C GLY A 72 37.28 14.97 7.19
N MET A 73 38.16 14.28 6.43
CA MET A 73 37.74 13.55 5.23
C MET A 73 36.77 12.40 5.53
N MET A 74 36.97 11.69 6.65
CA MET A 74 36.06 10.63 7.09
C MET A 74 34.70 11.19 7.51
N GLU A 75 34.67 12.33 8.19
CA GLU A 75 33.42 13.01 8.56
C GLU A 75 32.62 13.45 7.33
N GLU A 76 33.29 14.05 6.34
CA GLU A 76 32.67 14.43 5.07
C GLU A 76 32.11 13.20 4.33
N LEU A 77 32.90 12.14 4.19
CA LEU A 77 32.47 10.90 3.54
C LEU A 77 31.24 10.29 4.22
N VAL A 78 31.20 10.27 5.55
CA VAL A 78 30.06 9.76 6.32
C VAL A 78 28.83 10.64 6.13
N ALA A 79 28.99 11.97 6.20
CA ALA A 79 27.89 12.91 6.01
C ALA A 79 27.28 12.81 4.61
N GLU A 80 28.11 12.75 3.57
CA GLU A 80 27.68 12.55 2.19
C GLU A 80 26.98 11.20 2.01
N GLY A 81 27.55 10.12 2.56
CA GLY A 81 26.96 8.79 2.54
C GLY A 81 25.58 8.74 3.19
N CYS A 82 25.43 9.33 4.37
CA CYS A 82 24.14 9.40 5.07
C CYS A 82 23.10 10.24 4.30
N SER A 83 23.52 11.38 3.73
CA SER A 83 22.66 12.24 2.91
C SER A 83 22.17 11.51 1.65
N ALA A 84 23.07 10.82 0.95
CA ALA A 84 22.74 10.04 -0.23
C ALA A 84 21.79 8.87 0.08
N ILE A 85 22.01 8.17 1.19
CA ILE A 85 21.11 7.09 1.65
C ILE A 85 19.72 7.63 1.94
N LYS A 86 19.62 8.76 2.67
CA LYS A 86 18.35 9.39 3.00
C LYS A 86 17.60 9.83 1.75
N SER A 87 18.28 10.55 0.85
CA SER A 87 17.68 10.99 -0.42
C SER A 87 17.16 9.82 -1.25
N ARG A 88 17.94 8.73 -1.33
CA ARG A 88 17.49 7.51 -2.02
C ARG A 88 16.28 6.88 -1.35
N HIS A 89 16.27 6.78 -0.02
CA HIS A 89 15.15 6.23 0.74
C HIS A 89 13.86 7.04 0.52
N ASP A 90 13.96 8.37 0.62
CA ASP A 90 12.83 9.28 0.43
C ASP A 90 12.25 9.12 -0.99
N LYS A 91 13.11 9.09 -2.02
CA LYS A 91 12.69 8.86 -3.41
C LYS A 91 12.02 7.49 -3.61
N THR A 92 12.60 6.42 -3.07
CA THR A 92 11.99 5.09 -3.17
C THR A 92 10.64 5.04 -2.45
N ASN A 93 10.48 5.71 -1.31
CA ASN A 93 9.20 5.75 -0.60
C ASN A 93 8.13 6.50 -1.41
N GLU A 94 8.50 7.58 -2.08
CA GLU A 94 7.61 8.31 -2.99
C GLU A 94 7.18 7.42 -4.16
N GLU A 95 8.13 6.78 -4.85
CA GLU A 95 7.86 5.84 -5.94
C GLU A 95 6.97 4.67 -5.49
N LEU A 96 7.18 4.14 -4.28
CA LEU A 96 6.34 3.11 -3.69
C LEU A 96 4.94 3.61 -3.33
N GLY A 97 4.82 4.87 -2.92
CA GLY A 97 3.54 5.54 -2.70
C GLY A 97 2.72 5.63 -3.98
N ASP A 98 3.35 6.09 -5.06
CA ASP A 98 2.74 6.18 -6.39
C ASP A 98 2.32 4.82 -6.92
N LEU A 99 3.20 3.82 -6.81
CA LEU A 99 2.89 2.45 -7.25
C LEU A 99 1.73 1.85 -6.45
N ARG A 100 1.67 2.09 -5.13
CA ARG A 100 0.56 1.64 -4.29
C ARG A 100 -0.75 2.27 -4.75
N LEU A 101 -0.74 3.55 -5.07
CA LEU A 101 -1.92 4.26 -5.56
C LEU A 101 -2.38 3.70 -6.92
N GLN A 102 -1.46 3.40 -7.82
CA GLN A 102 -1.77 2.76 -9.10
C GLN A 102 -2.43 1.39 -8.90
N VAL A 103 -1.92 0.57 -7.99
CA VAL A 103 -2.52 -0.74 -7.67
C VAL A 103 -3.97 -0.57 -7.18
N HIS A 104 -4.24 0.44 -6.36
CA HIS A 104 -5.61 0.74 -5.91
C HIS A 104 -6.54 1.17 -7.05
N GLN A 105 -6.05 1.97 -8.01
CA GLN A 105 -6.83 2.34 -9.19
C GLN A 105 -7.11 1.13 -10.09
N GLU A 106 -6.13 0.26 -10.31
CA GLU A 106 -6.32 -0.99 -11.06
C GLU A 106 -7.33 -1.91 -10.37
N TYR A 107 -7.23 -2.01 -9.04
CA TYR A 107 -8.17 -2.80 -8.24
C TYR A 107 -9.59 -2.22 -8.30
N LEU A 108 -9.76 -0.88 -8.31
CA LEU A 108 -11.05 -0.24 -8.56
C LEU A 108 -11.65 -0.69 -9.89
N GLU A 109 -10.87 -0.73 -10.97
CA GLU A 109 -11.37 -1.19 -12.27
C GLU A 109 -11.75 -2.67 -12.27
N ALA A 110 -10.95 -3.51 -11.62
CA ALA A 110 -11.26 -4.94 -11.47
C ALA A 110 -12.53 -5.15 -10.63
N PHE A 111 -12.64 -4.45 -9.50
CA PHE A 111 -13.80 -4.46 -8.61
C PHE A 111 -15.04 -3.97 -9.34
N ARG A 112 -14.96 -2.86 -10.10
CA ARG A 112 -16.08 -2.34 -10.91
C ARG A 112 -16.61 -3.39 -11.88
N ARG A 113 -15.73 -4.10 -12.59
CA ARG A 113 -16.14 -5.17 -13.52
C ARG A 113 -16.81 -6.33 -12.79
N LEU A 114 -16.23 -6.77 -11.69
CA LEU A 114 -16.78 -7.85 -10.86
C LEU A 114 -18.16 -7.47 -10.32
N TYR A 115 -18.26 -6.31 -9.67
CA TYR A 115 -19.47 -5.86 -8.98
C TYR A 115 -20.62 -5.63 -9.96
N LYS A 116 -20.34 -5.02 -11.13
CA LYS A 116 -21.33 -4.91 -12.22
C LYS A 116 -21.83 -6.27 -12.69
N THR A 117 -20.94 -7.23 -12.83
CA THR A 117 -21.30 -8.58 -13.29
C THR A 117 -22.18 -9.29 -12.25
N LEU A 118 -21.79 -9.24 -10.97
CA LEU A 118 -22.58 -9.79 -9.88
C LEU A 118 -23.95 -9.12 -9.80
N GLY A 119 -24.01 -7.79 -9.85
CA GLY A 119 -25.27 -7.04 -9.85
C GLY A 119 -26.20 -7.40 -11.01
N GLN A 120 -25.64 -7.64 -12.20
CA GLN A 120 -26.41 -8.16 -13.35
C GLN A 120 -26.95 -9.57 -13.11
N LEU A 121 -26.15 -10.47 -12.53
CA LEU A 121 -26.56 -11.84 -12.23
C LEU A 121 -27.64 -11.87 -11.16
N VAL A 122 -27.47 -11.11 -10.08
CA VAL A 122 -28.48 -10.92 -9.01
C VAL A 122 -29.79 -10.43 -9.62
N TYR A 123 -29.75 -9.34 -10.40
CA TYR A 123 -30.95 -8.81 -11.05
C TYR A 123 -31.67 -9.87 -11.92
N LYS A 124 -30.91 -10.64 -12.72
CA LYS A 124 -31.50 -11.70 -13.56
C LYS A 124 -32.10 -12.83 -12.72
N LYS A 125 -31.45 -13.23 -11.63
CA LYS A 125 -31.95 -14.28 -10.72
C LYS A 125 -33.19 -13.83 -9.96
N GLU A 126 -33.24 -12.57 -9.50
CA GLU A 126 -34.45 -11.98 -8.91
C GLU A 126 -35.62 -11.99 -9.90
N LYS A 127 -35.39 -11.60 -11.16
CA LYS A 127 -36.43 -11.66 -12.19
C LYS A 127 -36.86 -13.08 -12.51
N ARG A 128 -35.92 -14.02 -12.53
CA ARG A 128 -36.23 -15.44 -12.69
C ARG A 128 -37.08 -15.97 -11.53
N LEU A 129 -36.79 -15.55 -10.30
CA LEU A 129 -37.57 -15.93 -9.13
C LEU A 129 -39.00 -15.37 -9.20
N GLU A 130 -39.16 -14.10 -9.57
CA GLU A 130 -40.49 -13.49 -9.80
C GLU A 130 -41.30 -14.27 -10.86
N GLU A 131 -40.66 -14.72 -11.95
CA GLU A 131 -41.29 -15.53 -12.99
C GLU A 131 -41.74 -16.89 -12.46
N ILE A 132 -40.87 -17.57 -11.68
CA ILE A 132 -41.21 -18.84 -11.05
C ILE A 132 -42.39 -18.67 -10.10
N ASP A 133 -42.42 -17.61 -9.30
CA ASP A 133 -43.55 -17.31 -8.39
C ASP A 133 -44.86 -17.03 -9.15
N ARG A 134 -44.78 -16.38 -10.33
CA ARG A 134 -45.96 -16.23 -11.21
C ARG A 134 -46.42 -17.59 -11.73
N ASN A 135 -45.49 -18.42 -12.22
CA ASN A 135 -45.81 -19.74 -12.73
C ASN A 135 -46.42 -20.65 -11.65
N ILE A 136 -45.90 -20.62 -10.42
CA ILE A 136 -46.46 -21.37 -9.28
C ILE A 136 -47.91 -20.96 -9.03
N ARG A 137 -48.21 -19.66 -9.05
CA ARG A 137 -49.58 -19.15 -8.90
C ARG A 137 -50.48 -19.61 -10.03
N THR A 138 -50.05 -19.48 -11.28
CA THR A 138 -50.83 -19.94 -12.44
C THR A 138 -51.09 -21.44 -12.40
N THR A 139 -50.07 -22.25 -12.13
CA THR A 139 -50.21 -23.72 -12.03
C THR A 139 -51.07 -24.12 -10.84
N HIS A 140 -51.03 -23.39 -9.73
CA HIS A 140 -51.93 -23.63 -8.61
C HIS A 140 -53.39 -23.38 -8.98
N ILE A 141 -53.69 -22.28 -9.67
CA ILE A 141 -55.05 -21.98 -10.14
C ILE A 141 -55.53 -23.08 -11.09
N GLN A 142 -54.70 -23.50 -12.05
CA GLN A 142 -55.02 -24.61 -12.97
C GLN A 142 -55.28 -25.93 -12.23
N LEU A 143 -54.51 -26.22 -11.18
CA LEU A 143 -54.71 -27.40 -10.33
C LEU A 143 -56.07 -27.36 -9.62
N GLU A 144 -56.43 -26.23 -9.00
CA GLU A 144 -57.73 -26.09 -8.31
C GLU A 144 -58.89 -26.28 -9.29
N PHE A 145 -58.85 -25.60 -10.44
CA PHE A 145 -59.86 -25.79 -11.50
C PHE A 145 -59.95 -27.25 -11.94
N ALA A 146 -58.82 -27.90 -12.20
CA ALA A 146 -58.79 -29.30 -12.63
C ALA A 146 -59.37 -30.24 -11.55
N ILE A 147 -59.16 -29.96 -10.26
CA ILE A 147 -59.76 -30.72 -9.17
C ILE A 147 -61.27 -30.52 -9.14
N GLU A 148 -61.75 -29.26 -9.21
CA GLU A 148 -63.17 -28.92 -9.20
C GLU A 148 -63.94 -29.51 -10.39
N THR A 149 -63.29 -29.61 -11.56
CA THR A 149 -63.89 -30.17 -12.78
C THR A 149 -63.61 -31.67 -12.97
N PHE A 150 -62.97 -32.34 -12.00
CA PHE A 150 -62.55 -33.74 -12.10
C PHE A 150 -61.69 -34.03 -13.37
N ASP A 151 -60.89 -33.07 -13.81
CA ASP A 151 -59.99 -33.22 -14.95
C ASP A 151 -58.82 -34.17 -14.58
N PRO A 152 -58.59 -35.27 -15.33
CA PRO A 152 -57.47 -36.19 -15.09
C PRO A 152 -56.08 -35.52 -15.18
N ASN A 153 -55.96 -34.33 -15.77
CA ASN A 153 -54.71 -33.56 -15.79
C ASN A 153 -54.34 -32.94 -14.43
N ALA A 154 -55.21 -32.98 -13.41
CA ALA A 154 -54.91 -32.47 -12.07
C ALA A 154 -53.58 -33.01 -11.51
N LYS A 155 -53.28 -34.31 -11.75
CA LYS A 155 -51.99 -34.89 -11.32
C LYS A 155 -50.79 -34.21 -11.98
N LYS A 156 -50.87 -33.88 -13.27
CA LYS A 156 -49.80 -33.18 -14.00
C LYS A 156 -49.55 -31.79 -13.42
N HIS A 157 -50.60 -31.04 -13.11
CA HIS A 157 -50.46 -29.71 -12.49
C HIS A 157 -49.87 -29.80 -11.07
N SER A 158 -50.23 -30.84 -10.31
CA SER A 158 -49.63 -31.10 -8.99
C SER A 158 -48.14 -31.38 -9.08
N ASP A 159 -47.72 -32.27 -10.00
CA ASP A 159 -46.32 -32.61 -10.20
C ASP A 159 -45.52 -31.41 -10.73
N ALA A 160 -46.07 -30.66 -11.70
CA ALA A 160 -45.47 -29.42 -12.19
C ALA A 160 -45.29 -28.37 -11.07
N LYS A 161 -46.27 -28.22 -10.18
CA LYS A 161 -46.18 -27.31 -9.03
C LYS A 161 -45.04 -27.71 -8.09
N LYS A 162 -44.85 -29.02 -7.82
CA LYS A 162 -43.73 -29.51 -6.99
C LYS A 162 -42.38 -29.22 -7.64
N GLU A 163 -42.24 -29.44 -8.94
CA GLU A 163 -40.99 -29.13 -9.66
C GLU A 163 -40.70 -27.62 -9.69
N LEU A 164 -41.72 -26.78 -9.83
CA LEU A 164 -41.55 -25.32 -9.72
C LEU A 164 -41.06 -24.89 -8.34
N TYR A 165 -41.53 -25.51 -7.25
CA TYR A 165 -41.01 -25.22 -5.90
C TYR A 165 -39.56 -25.66 -5.70
N LYS A 166 -39.14 -26.80 -6.27
CA LYS A 166 -37.73 -27.21 -6.25
C LYS A 166 -36.86 -26.20 -7.01
N LEU A 167 -37.30 -25.81 -8.21
CA LEU A 167 -36.59 -24.83 -9.02
C LEU A 167 -36.52 -23.46 -8.31
N ARG A 168 -37.60 -23.06 -7.63
CA ARG A 168 -37.66 -21.85 -6.80
C ARG A 168 -36.57 -21.89 -5.72
N ALA A 169 -36.50 -22.95 -4.94
CA ALA A 169 -35.52 -23.11 -3.87
C ALA A 169 -34.08 -23.07 -4.40
N GLN A 170 -33.81 -23.73 -5.53
CA GLN A 170 -32.49 -23.69 -6.18
C GLN A 170 -32.09 -22.27 -6.61
N VAL A 171 -33.02 -21.54 -7.23
CA VAL A 171 -32.75 -20.15 -7.67
C VAL A 171 -32.60 -19.21 -6.48
N GLU A 172 -33.32 -19.43 -5.38
CA GLU A 172 -33.16 -18.69 -4.12
C GLU A 172 -31.78 -18.90 -3.50
N GLU A 173 -31.31 -20.15 -3.43
CA GLU A 173 -29.96 -20.47 -2.92
C GLU A 173 -28.87 -19.80 -3.76
N GLU A 174 -28.97 -19.90 -5.09
CA GLU A 174 -28.03 -19.23 -6.00
C GLU A 174 -28.06 -17.71 -5.87
N LEU A 175 -29.25 -17.11 -5.67
CA LEU A 175 -29.40 -15.69 -5.46
C LEU A 175 -28.71 -15.25 -4.15
N GLU A 176 -28.90 -16.00 -3.08
CA GLU A 176 -28.27 -15.71 -1.78
C GLU A 176 -26.75 -15.80 -1.88
N MET A 177 -26.22 -16.86 -2.49
CA MET A 177 -24.77 -16.99 -2.73
C MET A 177 -24.19 -15.81 -3.53
N LEU A 178 -24.95 -15.25 -4.49
CA LEU A 178 -24.51 -14.07 -5.23
C LEU A 178 -24.53 -12.81 -4.37
N LYS A 179 -25.53 -12.64 -3.50
CA LYS A 179 -25.60 -11.51 -2.56
C LYS A 179 -24.49 -11.56 -1.53
N ASP A 180 -24.19 -12.73 -0.99
CA ASP A 180 -23.06 -12.94 -0.08
C ASP A 180 -21.72 -12.57 -0.75
N LYS A 181 -21.53 -13.01 -2.00
CA LYS A 181 -20.33 -12.65 -2.78
C LYS A 181 -20.23 -11.14 -3.01
N MET A 182 -21.35 -10.45 -3.24
CA MET A 182 -21.36 -9.00 -3.37
C MET A 182 -21.00 -8.31 -2.05
N ALA A 183 -21.54 -8.78 -0.93
CA ALA A 183 -21.23 -8.24 0.40
C ALA A 183 -19.74 -8.40 0.74
N GLN A 184 -19.17 -9.59 0.53
CA GLN A 184 -17.74 -9.86 0.73
C GLN A 184 -16.87 -8.99 -0.20
N ALA A 185 -17.27 -8.83 -1.46
CA ALA A 185 -16.53 -8.00 -2.40
C ALA A 185 -16.50 -6.52 -1.95
N LEU A 186 -17.59 -6.00 -1.37
CA LEU A 186 -17.62 -4.65 -0.79
C LEU A 186 -16.69 -4.51 0.40
N GLU A 187 -16.71 -5.46 1.33
CA GLU A 187 -15.83 -5.45 2.50
C GLU A 187 -14.36 -5.45 2.08
N MET A 188 -14.00 -6.29 1.11
CA MET A 188 -12.64 -6.35 0.56
C MET A 188 -12.25 -5.08 -0.22
N PHE A 189 -13.21 -4.31 -0.72
CA PHE A 189 -12.98 -3.05 -1.42
C PHE A 189 -12.71 -1.87 -0.48
N GLY A 190 -13.20 -1.92 0.76
CA GLY A 190 -13.07 -0.84 1.76
C GLY A 190 -11.66 -0.23 1.88
N PRO A 191 -10.58 -1.01 2.04
CA PRO A 191 -9.23 -0.47 2.13
C PRO A 191 -8.77 0.28 0.87
N THR A 192 -9.28 -0.11 -0.31
CA THR A 192 -8.98 0.59 -1.56
C THR A 192 -9.80 1.87 -1.68
N GLU A 193 -11.07 1.84 -1.30
CA GLU A 193 -11.89 3.05 -1.23
C GLU A 193 -11.27 4.12 -0.32
N ASP A 194 -10.85 3.73 0.89
CA ASP A 194 -10.19 4.63 1.82
C ASP A 194 -8.89 5.22 1.24
N ALA A 195 -8.07 4.39 0.59
CA ALA A 195 -6.82 4.83 -0.02
C ALA A 195 -7.04 5.81 -1.17
N LEU A 196 -8.05 5.56 -2.03
CA LEU A 196 -8.39 6.44 -3.15
C LEU A 196 -8.96 7.78 -2.65
N ASN A 197 -9.83 7.74 -1.63
CA ASN A 197 -10.39 8.93 -1.00
C ASN A 197 -9.32 9.79 -0.33
N GLN A 198 -8.38 9.17 0.39
CA GLN A 198 -7.24 9.87 1.01
C GLN A 198 -6.32 10.51 -0.04
N ALA A 199 -6.17 9.88 -1.20
CA ALA A 199 -5.43 10.42 -2.33
C ALA A 199 -6.20 11.49 -3.12
N GLY A 200 -7.46 11.78 -2.77
CA GLY A 200 -8.29 12.77 -3.47
C GLY A 200 -8.72 12.33 -4.88
N ILE A 201 -8.76 11.02 -5.14
CA ILE A 201 -9.21 10.49 -6.44
C ILE A 201 -10.73 10.42 -6.42
N GLU A 202 -11.36 11.25 -7.24
CA GLU A 202 -12.81 11.19 -7.45
C GLU A 202 -13.18 9.99 -8.33
N PHE A 203 -14.10 9.16 -7.84
CA PHE A 203 -14.69 8.07 -8.61
C PHE A 203 -16.14 7.84 -8.19
N VAL A 204 -16.95 7.30 -9.11
CA VAL A 204 -18.29 6.82 -8.77
C VAL A 204 -18.17 5.42 -8.20
N HIS A 205 -18.75 5.20 -7.02
CA HIS A 205 -18.67 3.90 -6.36
C HIS A 205 -19.40 2.84 -7.20
N PRO A 206 -18.78 1.68 -7.52
CA PRO A 206 -19.41 0.70 -8.41
C PRO A 206 -20.77 0.16 -7.94
N ALA A 207 -21.09 0.23 -6.65
CA ALA A 207 -22.42 -0.10 -6.15
C ALA A 207 -23.49 0.90 -6.61
N GLU A 208 -23.18 2.20 -6.62
CA GLU A 208 -24.08 3.23 -7.13
C GLU A 208 -24.33 3.03 -8.63
N GLU A 209 -23.29 2.70 -9.39
CA GLU A 209 -23.43 2.39 -10.82
C GLU A 209 -24.36 1.19 -11.07
N VAL A 210 -24.33 0.19 -10.18
CA VAL A 210 -25.24 -0.97 -10.26
C VAL A 210 -26.67 -0.59 -9.90
N GLU A 211 -26.86 0.23 -8.85
CA GLU A 211 -28.18 0.71 -8.44
C GLU A 211 -28.84 1.57 -9.52
N ASP A 212 -28.10 2.53 -10.09
CA ASP A 212 -28.58 3.36 -11.20
C ASP A 212 -28.94 2.51 -12.43
N GLY A 213 -28.08 1.53 -12.76
CA GLY A 213 -28.35 0.56 -13.81
C GLY A 213 -29.62 -0.26 -13.56
N ASN A 214 -29.88 -0.64 -12.31
CA ASN A 214 -31.08 -1.38 -11.91
C ASN A 214 -32.34 -0.49 -11.95
N LEU A 215 -32.25 0.77 -11.52
CA LEU A 215 -33.32 1.75 -11.63
C LEU A 215 -33.70 1.99 -13.08
N THR A 216 -32.72 2.19 -13.96
CA THR A 216 -32.92 2.34 -15.41
C THR A 216 -33.65 1.13 -16.00
N ARG A 217 -33.26 -0.10 -15.62
CA ARG A 217 -33.95 -1.32 -16.08
C ARG A 217 -35.38 -1.42 -15.57
N ARG A 218 -35.62 -1.08 -14.30
CA ARG A 218 -36.96 -1.08 -13.70
C ARG A 218 -37.87 -0.07 -14.40
N SER A 219 -37.36 1.13 -14.65
CA SER A 219 -38.08 2.18 -15.39
C SER A 219 -38.54 1.68 -16.76
N LYS A 220 -37.61 1.16 -17.58
CA LYS A 220 -37.93 0.57 -18.89
C LYS A 220 -38.98 -0.55 -18.80
N MET A 221 -38.89 -1.41 -17.79
CA MET A 221 -39.85 -2.51 -17.62
C MET A 221 -41.26 -2.02 -17.25
N VAL A 222 -41.35 -0.95 -16.45
CA VAL A 222 -42.61 -0.30 -16.12
C VAL A 222 -43.23 0.34 -17.36
N GLU A 223 -42.44 1.03 -18.18
CA GLU A 223 -42.89 1.59 -19.46
C GLU A 223 -43.45 0.49 -20.39
N TYR A 224 -42.76 -0.63 -20.53
CA TYR A 224 -43.25 -1.77 -21.32
C TYR A 224 -44.57 -2.33 -20.79
N ARG A 225 -44.71 -2.47 -19.47
CA ARG A 225 -45.96 -2.92 -18.84
C ARG A 225 -47.10 -1.93 -19.05
N ALA A 226 -46.83 -0.63 -18.95
CA ALA A 226 -47.82 0.40 -19.23
C ALA A 226 -48.30 0.35 -20.69
N HIS A 227 -47.39 0.10 -21.63
CA HIS A 227 -47.74 -0.07 -23.04
C HIS A 227 -48.59 -1.33 -23.28
N LEU A 228 -48.25 -2.46 -22.66
CA LEU A 228 -49.03 -3.70 -22.76
C LEU A 228 -50.43 -3.55 -22.14
N ALA A 229 -50.52 -2.93 -20.96
CA ALA A 229 -51.80 -2.67 -20.30
C ALA A 229 -52.71 -1.80 -21.16
N LYS A 230 -52.16 -0.75 -21.80
CA LYS A 230 -52.92 0.09 -22.74
C LYS A 230 -53.45 -0.70 -23.94
N GLN A 231 -52.67 -1.65 -24.48
CA GLN A 231 -53.13 -2.53 -25.56
C GLN A 231 -54.24 -3.47 -25.09
N GLU A 232 -54.13 -3.99 -23.87
CA GLU A 232 -55.13 -4.88 -23.27
C GLU A 232 -56.44 -4.13 -22.98
N GLU A 233 -56.39 -2.90 -22.48
CA GLU A 233 -57.55 -2.01 -22.31
C GLU A 233 -58.28 -1.77 -23.64
N VAL A 234 -57.54 -1.54 -24.74
CA VAL A 234 -58.12 -1.36 -26.08
C VAL A 234 -58.83 -2.64 -26.55
N LYS A 235 -58.26 -3.83 -26.31
CA LYS A 235 -58.91 -5.11 -26.64
C LYS A 235 -60.18 -5.32 -25.83
N ILE A 236 -60.12 -5.10 -24.52
CA ILE A 236 -61.28 -5.23 -23.63
C ILE A 236 -62.39 -4.25 -24.05
N ALA A 237 -62.04 -3.02 -24.45
CA ALA A 237 -63.00 -2.04 -24.96
C ALA A 237 -63.68 -2.51 -26.26
N ALA A 238 -62.91 -3.10 -27.19
CA ALA A 238 -63.44 -3.66 -28.42
C ALA A 238 -64.39 -4.84 -28.17
N GLU A 239 -64.00 -5.79 -27.30
CA GLU A 239 -64.86 -6.92 -26.90
C GLU A 239 -66.14 -6.45 -26.20
N ARG A 240 -66.05 -5.42 -25.33
CA ARG A 240 -67.23 -4.82 -24.69
C ARG A 240 -68.18 -4.19 -25.71
N GLU A 241 -67.67 -3.50 -26.74
CA GLU A 241 -68.49 -2.97 -27.82
C GLU A 241 -69.13 -4.09 -28.66
N GLU A 242 -68.40 -5.16 -28.96
CA GLU A 242 -68.95 -6.32 -29.67
C GLU A 242 -70.05 -7.04 -28.87
N LEU A 243 -69.84 -7.22 -27.57
CA LEU A 243 -70.86 -7.75 -26.66
C LEU A 243 -72.09 -6.84 -26.60
N LYS A 244 -71.91 -5.51 -26.60
CA LYS A 244 -73.00 -4.53 -26.63
C LYS A 244 -73.78 -4.60 -27.95
N ARG A 245 -73.10 -4.72 -29.09
CA ARG A 245 -73.73 -4.93 -30.41
C ARG A 245 -74.49 -6.26 -30.46
N SER A 246 -73.89 -7.33 -29.96
CA SER A 246 -74.51 -8.65 -29.86
C SER A 246 -75.77 -8.63 -28.98
N LYS A 247 -75.72 -7.96 -27.82
CA LYS A 247 -76.90 -7.73 -26.96
C LYS A 247 -77.97 -6.91 -27.67
N THR A 248 -77.59 -5.89 -28.44
CA THR A 248 -78.53 -5.06 -29.20
C THR A 248 -79.20 -5.86 -30.31
N LEU A 249 -78.44 -6.66 -31.07
CA LEU A 249 -78.94 -7.58 -32.10
C LEU A 249 -79.86 -8.65 -31.51
N GLN A 250 -79.49 -9.27 -30.39
CA GLN A 250 -80.38 -10.19 -29.67
C GLN A 250 -81.67 -9.47 -29.25
N SER A 251 -81.59 -8.27 -28.66
CA SER A 251 -82.78 -7.51 -28.24
C SER A 251 -83.69 -7.13 -29.42
N GLN A 252 -83.13 -6.81 -30.59
CA GLN A 252 -83.88 -6.54 -31.82
C GLN A 252 -84.49 -7.80 -32.41
N GLN A 253 -83.79 -8.94 -32.39
CA GLN A 253 -84.37 -10.23 -32.78
C GLN A 253 -85.53 -10.63 -31.86
N TYR A 254 -85.41 -10.39 -30.55
CA TYR A 254 -86.51 -10.62 -29.61
C TYR A 254 -87.67 -9.64 -29.82
N ARG A 255 -87.43 -8.35 -30.09
CA ARG A 255 -88.49 -7.38 -30.46
C ARG A 255 -89.15 -7.69 -31.79
N GLY A 256 -88.40 -8.09 -32.80
CA GLY A 256 -88.93 -8.51 -34.10
C GLY A 256 -89.81 -9.75 -33.98
N LYS A 257 -89.41 -10.72 -33.14
CA LYS A 257 -90.25 -11.89 -32.81
C LYS A 257 -91.49 -11.52 -31.99
N THR A 258 -91.41 -10.57 -31.06
CA THR A 258 -92.61 -10.13 -30.33
C THR A 258 -93.58 -9.35 -31.21
N VAL A 259 -93.10 -8.54 -32.17
CA VAL A 259 -94.00 -7.88 -33.13
C VAL A 259 -94.65 -8.91 -34.07
N GLN A 260 -93.91 -9.91 -34.56
CA GLN A 260 -94.52 -10.96 -35.38
C GLN A 260 -95.52 -11.84 -34.61
N GLN A 261 -95.33 -12.06 -33.31
CA GLN A 261 -96.28 -12.80 -32.48
C GLN A 261 -97.53 -12.01 -32.07
N ILE A 262 -97.55 -10.68 -32.23
CA ILE A 262 -98.75 -9.86 -31.94
C ILE A 262 -99.63 -9.66 -33.19
N THR A 263 -99.09 -9.89 -34.39
CA THR A 263 -99.85 -9.82 -35.66
C THR A 263 -100.35 -11.16 -36.21
N GLN A 264 -100.28 -12.24 -35.42
CA GLN A 264 -101.01 -13.50 -35.69
C GLN A 264 -102.08 -13.70 -34.63
#